data_AF-A0A4R4LE88-F1
#
_entry.id   AF-A0A4R4LE88-F1
#
_cell.length_a   1.000
_cell.length_b   1.000
_cell.length_c   1.000
_cell.angle_alpha   90.00
_cell.angle_beta   90.00
_cell.angle_gamma   90.00
#
_symmetry.space_group_name_H-M   'P 1'
#
loop_
_entity.id
_entity.type
_entity.pdbx_description
1 polymer ?
#
loop_
_entity_poly.entity_id
_entity_poly.type
_entity_poly.pdbx_seq_one_letter_code
_entity_poly.pdbx_strand_id
1 'polypeptide(L)'
;MLMRGRRRLVLECDGKQHYADSRGQASPRLYAQMVAADRELHLAGYEIVRFGGAEFQSAKQAGTMLHRYFVRLLAAHGYLADSEA
;
A
#
# COMPACT_ATOMS: atom_id res chain seq x y z
N MET A 1 1.03 4.74 9.17
CA MET A 1 2.32 5.32 9.59
C MET A 1 2.19 6.84 9.66
N LEU A 2 2.66 7.47 10.73
CA LEU A 2 2.71 8.93 10.84
C LEU A 2 4.11 9.42 10.53
N MET A 3 4.22 10.36 9.59
CA MET A 3 5.47 10.91 9.07
C MET A 3 5.59 12.40 9.45
N ARG A 4 6.81 12.94 9.34
CA ARG A 4 7.12 14.36 9.54
C ARG A 4 6.23 15.20 8.62
N GLY A 5 5.91 16.41 9.08
CA GLY A 5 5.02 17.30 8.33
C GLY A 5 3.55 16.84 8.30
N ARG A 6 3.11 16.05 9.29
CA ARG A 6 1.72 15.54 9.41
C ARG A 6 1.26 14.67 8.23
N ARG A 7 2.20 14.09 7.48
CA ARG A 7 1.89 13.13 6.41
C ARG A 7 1.43 11.81 7.04
N ARG A 8 0.32 11.27 6.53
CA ARG A 8 -0.31 10.05 7.02
C ARG A 8 -0.29 9.02 5.92
N LEU A 9 0.60 8.03 6.04
CA LEU A 9 0.75 6.96 5.06
C LEU A 9 -0.05 5.73 5.51
N VAL A 10 -0.91 5.22 4.63
CA VAL A 10 -1.58 3.93 4.77
C VAL A 10 -0.90 2.94 3.83
N LEU A 11 -0.49 1.81 4.39
CA LEU A 11 0.05 0.68 3.64
C LEU A 11 -1.01 -0.41 3.63
N GLU A 12 -1.40 -0.86 2.44
CA GLU A 12 -2.43 -1.85 2.24
C GLU A 12 -1.88 -3.06 1.47
N CYS A 13 -2.24 -4.26 1.90
CA CYS A 13 -2.06 -5.48 1.13
C CYS A 13 -3.39 -5.84 0.47
N ASP A 14 -3.42 -5.70 -0.85
CA ASP A 14 -4.62 -5.85 -1.67
C ASP A 14 -4.57 -7.15 -2.48
N GLY A 15 -5.72 -7.66 -2.88
CA GLY A 15 -5.87 -8.93 -3.59
C GLY A 15 -7.33 -9.24 -3.85
N LYS A 16 -7.59 -10.30 -4.62
CA LYS A 16 -8.95 -10.65 -5.05
C LYS A 16 -9.95 -10.78 -3.91
N GLN A 17 -9.50 -11.11 -2.69
CA GLN A 17 -10.35 -11.20 -1.51
C GLN A 17 -11.10 -9.90 -1.17
N HIS A 18 -10.60 -8.72 -1.61
CA HIS A 18 -11.24 -7.43 -1.33
C HIS A 18 -12.36 -7.08 -2.33
N TYR A 19 -12.39 -7.73 -3.49
CA TYR A 19 -13.37 -7.44 -4.54
C TYR A 19 -14.03 -8.69 -5.15
N ALA A 20 -13.82 -9.86 -4.57
CA ALA A 20 -14.48 -11.09 -4.99
C ALA A 20 -15.77 -11.32 -4.20
N ASP A 21 -16.79 -11.87 -4.88
CA ASP A 21 -18.02 -12.32 -4.23
C ASP A 21 -17.79 -13.58 -3.35
N SER A 22 -18.85 -14.06 -2.71
CA SER A 22 -18.80 -15.25 -1.86
C SER A 22 -18.46 -16.55 -2.60
N ARG A 23 -18.44 -16.53 -3.95
CA ARG A 23 -18.02 -17.65 -4.81
C ARG A 23 -16.58 -17.48 -5.31
N GLY A 24 -15.90 -16.40 -4.91
CA GLY A 24 -14.53 -16.10 -5.30
C GLY A 24 -14.39 -15.45 -6.69
N GLN A 25 -15.48 -14.99 -7.29
CA GLN A 25 -15.48 -14.31 -8.59
C GLN A 25 -15.33 -12.81 -8.40
N ALA A 26 -14.50 -12.18 -9.23
CA ALA A 26 -14.36 -10.72 -9.22
C ALA A 26 -15.72 -10.04 -9.44
N SER A 27 -16.04 -9.09 -8.57
CA SER A 27 -17.28 -8.32 -8.59
C SER A 27 -16.98 -6.86 -8.89
N PRO A 28 -17.43 -6.33 -10.05
CA PRO A 28 -17.29 -4.92 -10.37
C PRO A 28 -17.91 -3.99 -9.31
N ARG A 29 -18.97 -4.45 -8.64
CA ARG A 29 -19.62 -3.69 -7.56
C ARG A 29 -18.74 -3.58 -6.32
N LEU A 30 -18.12 -4.68 -5.88
CA LEU A 30 -17.22 -4.66 -4.72
C LEU A 30 -15.94 -3.87 -5.04
N TYR A 31 -15.43 -4.02 -6.27
CA TYR A 31 -14.34 -3.18 -6.76
C TYR A 31 -14.69 -1.70 -6.69
N ALA A 32 -15.85 -1.28 -7.19
CA ALA A 32 -16.29 0.12 -7.12
C ALA A 32 -16.39 0.64 -5.67
N GLN A 33 -16.82 -0.19 -4.71
CA GLN A 33 -16.85 0.16 -3.30
C GLN A 33 -15.44 0.36 -2.72
N MET A 34 -14.52 -0.55 -3.03
CA MET A 34 -13.11 -0.44 -2.62
C MET A 34 -12.47 0.84 -3.15
N VAL A 35 -12.65 1.16 -4.43
CA VAL A 35 -12.11 2.41 -5.02
C VAL A 35 -12.84 3.64 -4.44
N ALA A 36 -14.10 3.53 -4.01
CA ALA A 36 -14.76 4.61 -3.29
C ALA A 36 -14.13 4.88 -1.92
N ALA A 37 -13.87 3.83 -1.13
CA ALA A 37 -13.19 3.95 0.15
C ALA A 37 -11.78 4.55 0.01
N ASP A 38 -11.06 4.19 -1.05
CA ASP A 38 -9.77 4.78 -1.40
C ASP A 38 -9.85 6.30 -1.60
N ARG A 39 -10.87 6.78 -2.33
CA ARG A 39 -11.09 8.22 -2.53
C ARG A 39 -11.41 8.95 -1.23
N GLU A 40 -12.17 8.34 -0.33
CA GLU A 40 -12.47 8.94 0.97
C GLU A 40 -11.19 9.11 1.82
N LEU A 41 -10.30 8.11 1.81
CA LEU A 41 -9.00 8.21 2.48
C LEU A 41 -8.11 9.29 1.83
N HIS A 42 -8.12 9.38 0.50
CA HIS A 42 -7.41 10.43 -0.23
C HIS A 42 -7.90 11.82 0.18
N LEU A 43 -9.23 12.05 0.18
CA LEU A 43 -9.84 13.33 0.59
C LEU A 43 -9.57 13.64 2.07
N ALA A 44 -9.51 12.60 2.92
CA ALA A 44 -9.12 12.74 4.31
C ALA A 44 -7.63 13.06 4.50
N GLY A 45 -6.83 13.13 3.43
CA GLY A 45 -5.42 13.52 3.42
C GLY A 45 -4.46 12.38 3.78
N TYR A 46 -4.83 11.15 3.45
CA TYR A 46 -3.94 9.99 3.53
C TYR A 46 -3.23 9.75 2.18
N GLU A 47 -1.95 9.43 2.27
CA GLU A 47 -1.19 8.85 1.17
C GLU A 47 -1.37 7.32 1.26
N ILE A 48 -1.82 6.67 0.19
CA ILE A 48 -2.15 5.23 0.21
C ILE A 48 -1.18 4.52 -0.73
N VAL A 49 -0.54 3.46 -0.24
CA VAL A 49 0.33 2.61 -1.03
C VAL A 49 -0.14 1.17 -0.90
N ARG A 50 -0.37 0.55 -2.06
CA ARG A 50 -0.86 -0.82 -2.16
C ARG A 50 0.23 -1.75 -2.63
N PHE A 51 0.29 -2.90 -1.99
CA PHE A 51 1.05 -4.06 -2.42
C PHE A 51 0.07 -5.18 -2.76
N GLY A 52 0.26 -5.83 -3.90
CA GLY A 52 -0.53 -6.99 -4.27
C GLY A 52 -0.16 -8.20 -3.42
N GLY A 53 -1.14 -9.02 -3.05
CA GLY A 53 -0.95 -10.25 -2.27
C GLY A 53 0.02 -11.23 -2.93
N ALA A 54 0.13 -11.20 -4.26
CA ALA A 54 1.11 -11.99 -5.00
C ALA A 54 2.57 -11.64 -4.65
N GLU A 55 2.85 -10.41 -4.21
CA GLU A 55 4.18 -9.96 -3.78
C GLU A 55 4.62 -10.60 -2.46
N PHE A 56 3.69 -11.22 -1.72
CA PHE A 56 3.94 -11.83 -0.41
C PHE A 56 3.97 -13.37 -0.41
N GLN A 57 4.01 -14.00 -1.59
CA GLN A 57 4.07 -15.46 -1.70
C GLN A 57 5.40 -16.06 -1.19
N SER A 58 6.47 -15.26 -1.10
CA SER A 58 7.77 -15.66 -0.56
C SER A 58 8.28 -14.60 0.42
N ALA A 59 8.53 -15.01 1.67
CA ALA A 59 9.07 -14.12 2.69
C ALA A 59 10.39 -13.46 2.27
N LYS A 60 11.26 -14.19 1.55
CA LYS A 60 12.52 -13.64 1.04
C LYS A 60 12.29 -12.55 -0.02
N GLN A 61 11.41 -12.79 -0.99
CA GLN A 61 11.13 -11.81 -2.05
C GLN A 61 10.39 -10.60 -1.49
N ALA A 62 9.40 -10.82 -0.64
CA ALA A 62 8.67 -9.78 0.06
C ALA A 62 9.61 -8.91 0.91
N GLY A 63 10.53 -9.53 1.65
CA GLY A 63 11.53 -8.82 2.45
C GLY A 63 12.41 -7.91 1.60
N THR A 64 12.93 -8.41 0.48
CA THR A 64 13.74 -7.59 -0.45
C THR A 64 12.93 -6.44 -1.06
N MET A 65 11.69 -6.68 -1.47
CA MET A 65 10.79 -5.67 -2.04
C MET A 65 10.48 -4.59 -1.01
N LEU A 66 10.04 -4.97 0.19
CA LEU A 66 9.69 -4.04 1.27
C LEU A 66 10.90 -3.22 1.69
N HIS A 67 12.06 -3.86 1.88
CA HIS A 67 13.31 -3.17 2.23
C HIS A 67 13.63 -2.08 1.20
N ARG A 68 13.65 -2.43 -0.09
CA ARG A 68 13.88 -1.46 -1.17
C ARG A 68 12.86 -0.33 -1.18
N TYR A 69 11.58 -0.63 -0.96
CA TYR A 69 10.54 0.38 -0.91
C TYR A 69 10.72 1.34 0.27
N PHE A 70 10.90 0.82 1.48
CA PHE A 70 11.03 1.64 2.69
C PHE A 70 12.30 2.49 2.69
N VAL A 71 13.41 1.97 2.19
CA VAL A 71 14.65 2.74 2.02
C VAL A 71 14.39 3.97 1.14
N ARG A 72 13.80 3.77 -0.03
CA ARG A 72 13.47 4.87 -0.96
C ARG A 72 12.43 5.83 -0.38
N LEU A 73 11.40 5.31 0.30
CA LEU A 73 10.37 6.12 0.97
C LEU A 73 11.02 7.03 2.03
N LEU A 74 11.81 6.46 2.92
CA LEU A 74 12.44 7.18 4.02
C LEU A 74 13.46 8.20 3.49
N ALA A 75 14.26 7.85 2.48
CA ALA A 75 15.16 8.79 1.81
C ALA A 75 14.41 9.96 1.17
N ALA A 76 13.34 9.69 0.39
CA ALA A 76 12.51 10.73 -0.23
C ALA A 76 11.85 11.68 0.78
N HIS A 77 11.69 11.23 2.03
CA HIS A 77 11.16 12.05 3.14
C HIS A 77 12.25 12.61 4.07
N GLY A 78 13.53 12.46 3.73
CA GLY A 78 14.66 13.04 4.46
C GLY A 78 14.96 12.36 5.80
N TYR A 79 14.61 11.08 5.93
CA TYR A 79 14.93 10.27 7.11
C TYR A 79 16.24 9.48 6.95
N LEU A 80 16.67 9.25 5.71
CA LEU A 80 17.94 8.59 5.39
C LEU A 80 18.78 9.54 4.53
N ALA A 81 20.11 9.43 4.64
CA ALA A 81 21.03 10.11 3.74
C ALA A 81 21.02 9.47 2.36
N ASP A 82 21.34 10.24 1.30
CA ASP A 82 21.37 9.73 -0.09
C ASP A 82 22.36 8.56 -0.28
N SER A 83 23.34 8.40 0.61
CA SER A 83 24.28 7.27 0.61
C SER A 83 23.70 5.96 1.16
N GLU A 84 22.53 6.00 1.79
CA GLU A 84 21.83 4.84 2.38
C GLU A 84 20.55 4.47 1.62
N ALA A 85 20.24 5.19 0.54
CA ALA A 85 19.04 5.06 -0.30
C ALA A 85 19.25 4.12 -1.51
#